data_AF-A0A022QLY3-F1
#
_entry.id   AF-A0A022QLY3-F1
#
_cell.length_a   1.000
_cell.length_b   1.000
_cell.length_c   1.000
_cell.angle_alpha   90.00
_cell.angle_beta   90.00
_cell.angle_gamma   90.00
#
_symmetry.space_group_name_H-M   'P 1'
#
loop_
_entity.id
_entity.type
_entity.pdbx_description
1 polymer ?
#
loop_
_entity_poly.entity_id
_entity_poly.type
_entity_poly.pdbx_seq_one_letter_code
_entity_poly.pdbx_strand_id
1 'polypeptide(L)' 'VINIEGPSLDKFIDHHVANSGWTVEKNQNKGSHLVVLPPTEFNHPQLKKNTEDGIPLERIARMFPILE' A
#
# COMPACT_ATOMS: atom_id res chain seq x y z
N VAL A 1 4.76 14.13 8.37
CA VAL A 1 5.78 14.63 7.41
C VAL A 1 6.84 13.56 7.31
N ILE A 2 6.89 12.82 6.20
CA ILE A 2 7.95 11.82 5.96
C ILE A 2 9.14 12.62 5.41
N ASN A 3 10.32 12.44 5.99
CA ASN A 3 11.53 13.02 5.45
C ASN A 3 11.82 12.36 4.10
N ILE A 4 11.58 13.09 3.01
CA ILE A 4 11.72 12.60 1.63
C ILE A 4 13.14 12.78 1.08
N GLU A 5 14.09 13.20 1.90
CA GLU A 5 15.48 13.40 1.50
C GLU A 5 16.46 12.79 2.50
N GLY A 6 17.43 12.02 1.99
CA GLY A 6 18.60 11.55 2.73
C GLY A 6 18.72 10.02 2.87
N PRO A 7 19.84 9.54 3.47
CA PRO A 7 20.25 8.12 3.45
C PRO A 7 19.26 7.14 4.08
N SER A 8 18.38 7.64 4.95
CA SER A 8 17.33 6.84 5.56
C SER A 8 16.22 6.49 4.58
N LEU A 9 15.90 7.40 3.64
CA LEU A 9 14.95 7.11 2.59
C LEU A 9 15.53 6.09 1.62
N ASP A 10 16.79 6.24 1.22
CA ASP A 10 17.46 5.30 0.31
C ASP A 10 17.43 3.88 0.88
N LYS A 11 17.81 3.71 2.16
CA LYS A 11 17.75 2.41 2.85
C LYS A 11 16.33 1.84 2.95
N PHE A 12 15.34 2.71 3.18
CA PHE A 12 13.94 2.29 3.24
C PHE A 12 13.46 1.77 1.88
N ILE A 13 13.77 2.50 0.80
CA ILE A 13 13.45 2.08 -0.57
C ILE A 13 14.16 0.78 -0.91
N ASP A 14 15.47 0.67 -0.65
CA ASP A 14 16.25 -0.55 -0.91
C ASP A 14 15.67 -1.77 -0.18
N HIS A 15 15.27 -1.60 1.07
CA HIS A 15 14.62 -2.67 1.84
C HIS A 15 13.33 -3.13 1.18
N HIS A 16 12.48 -2.21 0.72
CA HIS A 16 11.21 -2.57 0.08
C HIS A 16 11.37 -3.09 -1.35
N VAL A 17 12.39 -2.67 -2.08
CA VAL A 17 12.77 -3.28 -3.37
C VAL A 17 13.18 -4.73 -3.15
N ALA A 18 14.01 -5.00 -2.14
CA ALA A 18 14.49 -6.36 -1.85
C ALA A 18 13.41 -7.29 -1.27
N ASN A 19 12.44 -6.76 -0.50
CA ASN A 19 11.56 -7.59 0.32
C ASN A 19 10.06 -7.43 0.03
N SER A 20 9.65 -6.39 -0.71
CA SER A 20 8.23 -6.05 -0.88
C SER A 20 7.83 -5.88 -2.35
N GLY A 21 8.69 -6.24 -3.30
CA GLY A 21 8.36 -6.17 -4.73
C GLY A 21 8.22 -4.75 -5.28
N TRP A 22 8.79 -3.76 -4.60
CA TRP A 22 8.87 -2.39 -5.14
C TRP A 22 9.89 -2.35 -6.27
N THR A 23 9.70 -1.44 -7.22
CA THR A 23 10.67 -1.20 -8.30
C THR A 23 10.98 0.29 -8.41
N VAL A 24 12.20 0.63 -8.84
CA VAL A 24 12.64 2.02 -9.01
C VAL A 24 13.02 2.25 -10.46
N GLU A 25 12.33 3.18 -11.10
CA GLU A 25 12.57 3.58 -12.49
C GLU A 25 13.27 4.94 -12.54
N LYS A 26 14.17 5.11 -13.50
CA LYS A 26 14.80 6.41 -13.76
C LYS A 26 13.88 7.22 -14.67
N ASN A 27 13.30 8.31 -14.17
CA ASN A 27 12.56 9.22 -15.01
C ASN A 27 13.55 9.99 -15.89
N GLN A 28 13.56 9.67 -17.19
CA GLN A 28 14.49 10.24 -18.17
C GLN A 28 14.39 11.78 -18.30
N ASN A 29 13.27 12.38 -17.87
CA ASN A 29 12.97 13.77 -18.17
C ASN A 29 13.23 14.73 -17.00
N LYS A 30 13.47 14.24 -15.77
CA LYS A 30 13.51 15.11 -14.57
C LYS A 30 14.57 14.78 -13.51
N GLY A 31 15.46 13.82 -13.76
CA GLY A 31 16.48 13.44 -12.78
C GLY A 31 15.91 12.87 -11.47
N SER A 32 14.62 12.54 -11.44
CA SER A 32 13.91 11.98 -10.30
C SER A 32 13.77 10.46 -10.43
N HIS A 33 13.85 9.79 -9.29
CA HIS A 33 13.54 8.36 -9.19
C HIS A 33 12.03 8.18 -9.02
N LEU A 34 11.44 7.30 -9.82
CA LEU A 34 10.03 6.91 -9.69
C LEU A 34 9.99 5.56 -8.97
N VAL A 35 9.34 5.52 -7.81
CA VAL A 35 9.10 4.26 -7.09
C VAL A 35 7.74 3.72 -7.53
N VAL A 36 7.72 2.49 -8.03
CA VAL A 36 6.52 1.77 -8.44
C VAL A 36 6.21 0.69 -7.40
N LEU A 37 5.01 0.77 -6.83
CA LEU A 37 4.52 -0.17 -5.82
C LEU A 37 3.96 -1.43 -6.51
N PRO A 38 4.10 -2.61 -5.90
CA PRO A 38 3.49 -3.82 -6.43
C PRO A 38 1.96 -3.70 -6.45
N PRO A 39 1.30 -4.43 -7.36
CA PRO A 39 -0.15 -4.45 -7.38
C PRO A 39 -0.68 -5.32 -6.22
N THR A 40 -1.65 -4.78 -5.48
CA THR A 40 -2.32 -5.36 -4.32
C THR A 40 -3.83 -5.20 -4.49
N GLU A 41 -4.63 -5.85 -3.65
CA GLU A 41 -6.09 -5.66 -3.68
C GLU A 41 -6.55 -4.25 -3.28
N PHE A 42 -5.70 -3.48 -2.62
CA PHE A 42 -6.02 -2.13 -2.14
C PHE A 42 -5.82 -1.06 -3.22
N ASN A 43 -4.81 -1.24 -4.09
CA ASN A 43 -4.51 -0.33 -5.21
C ASN A 43 -5.00 -0.86 -6.56
N HIS A 44 -5.29 -2.17 -6.69
CA HIS A 44 -5.91 -2.78 -7.87
C HIS A 44 -7.18 -3.55 -7.49
N PRO A 45 -8.38 -2.95 -7.68
CA PRO A 45 -9.64 -3.60 -7.36
C PRO A 45 -9.84 -4.96 -8.06
N GLN A 46 -9.20 -5.17 -9.21
CA GLN A 46 -9.28 -6.43 -9.97
C GLN A 46 -8.54 -7.58 -9.27
N LEU A 47 -7.64 -7.29 -8.32
CA LEU A 47 -6.92 -8.29 -7.53
C LEU A 47 -7.64 -8.68 -6.24
N LYS A 48 -8.77 -8.02 -5.90
CA LYS A 48 -9.59 -8.47 -4.77
C LYS A 48 -10.07 -9.89 -5.02
N LYS A 49 -9.65 -10.81 -4.16
CA LYS A 49 -10.31 -12.11 -4.06
C LYS A 49 -11.67 -11.87 -3.45
N ASN A 50 -12.71 -12.38 -4.13
CA ASN A 50 -14.14 -12.21 -3.91
C ASN A 50 -14.55 -11.54 -2.58
N THR A 51 -15.41 -10.52 -2.68
CA THR A 51 -16.07 -9.77 -1.58
C THR A 51 -16.84 -10.65 -0.57
N GLU A 52 -16.90 -11.96 -0.78
CA GLU A 52 -17.57 -12.94 0.07
C GLU A 52 -16.87 -13.19 1.42
N ASP A 53 -15.57 -12.84 1.54
CA ASP A 53 -14.85 -12.88 2.83
C ASP A 53 -15.15 -11.64 3.71
N GLY A 54 -15.91 -10.67 3.19
CA GLY A 54 -16.35 -9.50 3.94
C GLY A 54 -17.41 -9.85 4.98
N ILE A 55 -17.18 -9.51 6.24
CA ILE A 55 -18.23 -9.62 7.27
C ILE A 55 -19.32 -8.57 6.97
N PRO A 56 -20.61 -8.97 6.81
CA PRO A 56 -21.69 -8.02 6.57
C PRO A 56 -21.77 -6.95 7.66
N LEU A 57 -22.10 -5.72 7.28
CA LEU A 57 -22.20 -4.60 8.21
C LEU A 57 -23.17 -4.88 9.37
N GLU A 58 -24.28 -5.58 9.12
CA GLU A 58 -25.21 -6.01 10.17
C GLU A 58 -24.57 -6.93 11.22
N ARG A 59 -23.62 -7.79 10.82
CA ARG A 59 -22.89 -8.65 11.75
C ARG A 59 -21.89 -7.85 12.59
N ILE A 60 -21.26 -6.83 12.00
CA ILE A 60 -20.37 -5.90 12.71
C ILE A 60 -21.18 -5.03 13.68
N ALA A 61 -22.32 -4.49 13.24
CA ALA A 61 -23.19 -3.64 14.06
C ALA A 61 -23.71 -4.35 15.31
N ARG A 62 -23.98 -5.67 15.23
CA ARG A 62 -24.36 -6.48 16.40
C ARG A 62 -23.26 -6.67 17.44
N MET A 63 -21.98 -6.47 17.09
CA MET A 63 -20.86 -6.59 18.04
C MET A 63 -20.70 -5.34 18.90
N PHE A 64 -21.19 -4.20 18.44
CA PHE A 64 -21.21 -2.99 19.22
C PHE A 64 -22.53 -2.94 20.00
N PRO A 65 -22.50 -2.90 21.34
CA PRO A 65 -23.71 -2.65 22.09
C PRO A 65 -24.28 -1.32 21.61
N ILE A 66 -25.56 -1.33 21.27
CA ILE A 66 -26.29 -0.10 20.98
C ILE A 66 -26.17 0.73 22.25
N LEU A 67 -25.39 1.81 22.17
CA LEU A 67 -25.43 2.87 23.18
C LEU A 67 -26.77 3.55 22.98
N GLU A 68 -27.80 3.05 23.65
CA GLU A 68 -29.01 3.82 23.97
C GLU A 68 -28.69 4.89 25.03
#